data_AF-A0A1W9WTD1-F1
#
_entry.id   AF-A0A1W9WTD1-F1
#
_cell.length_a   1.000
_cell.length_b   1.000
_cell.length_c   1.000
_cell.angle_alpha   90.00
_cell.angle_beta   90.00
_cell.angle_gamma   90.00
#
_symmetry.space_group_name_H-M   'P 1'
#
loop_
_entity.id
_entity.type
_entity.pdbx_description
1 polymer ?
#
loop_
_entity_poly.entity_id
_entity_poly.type
_entity_poly.pdbx_seq_one_letter_code
_entity_poly.pdbx_strand_id
1 'polypeptide(L)'
;MALNLNISQATIGRKLHELEFHSLLGKISGNKILGQMVNLIMTQSQAYLEFSYIRKKYSTAVTDHEDILKFFFQGDPDAAGKSMVKHIDRIISDVKKYFSKDHDRPFKQ
;
A
#
# COMPACT_ATOMS: atom_id res chain seq x y z
N MET A 1 21.61 18.43 -0.03
CA MET A 1 21.80 17.47 1.08
C MET A 1 21.01 16.23 0.74
N ALA A 2 21.67 15.12 0.41
CA ALA A 2 20.98 13.85 0.16
C ALA A 2 20.54 13.24 1.49
N LEU A 3 19.24 13.03 1.68
CA LEU A 3 18.71 12.30 2.83
C LEU A 3 19.08 10.81 2.65
N ASN A 4 20.11 10.35 3.36
CA ASN A 4 20.45 8.93 3.45
C ASN A 4 19.40 8.23 4.33
N LEU A 5 18.29 7.83 3.71
CA LEU A 5 17.35 6.89 4.30
C LEU A 5 18.01 5.51 4.31
N ASN A 6 18.62 5.15 5.44
CA ASN A 6 19.24 3.86 5.68
C ASN A 6 18.13 2.78 5.82
N ILE A 7 17.53 2.38 4.70
CA ILE A 7 16.41 1.44 4.64
C ILE A 7 16.98 0.05 4.37
N SER A 8 16.73 -0.91 5.27
CA SER A 8 17.18 -2.29 5.09
C SER A 8 16.55 -2.96 3.87
N GLN A 9 17.27 -3.89 3.22
CA GLN A 9 16.78 -4.67 2.07
C GLN A 9 15.46 -5.39 2.35
N ALA A 10 15.26 -5.91 3.56
CA ALA A 10 13.98 -6.50 3.99
C ALA A 10 12.82 -5.48 4.08
N THR A 11 13.15 -4.19 4.27
CA THR A 11 12.16 -3.11 4.22
C THR A 11 11.88 -2.68 2.77
N ILE A 12 12.90 -2.69 1.90
CA ILE A 12 12.73 -2.45 0.46
C ILE A 12 11.86 -3.56 -0.16
N GLY A 13 12.15 -4.84 0.10
CA GLY A 13 11.35 -5.97 -0.40
C GLY A 13 9.88 -5.91 0.04
N ARG A 14 9.60 -5.47 1.27
CA ARG A 14 8.23 -5.27 1.74
C ARG A 14 7.54 -4.02 1.15
N LYS A 15 8.30 -2.98 0.82
CA LYS A 15 7.78 -1.79 0.12
C LYS A 15 7.46 -2.10 -1.34
N LEU A 16 8.35 -2.86 -1.99
CA LEU A 16 8.12 -3.40 -3.33
C LEU A 16 6.89 -4.33 -3.32
N HIS A 17 6.70 -5.12 -2.27
CA HIS A 17 5.49 -5.94 -2.11
C HIS A 17 4.18 -5.12 -2.14
N GLU A 18 4.15 -3.89 -1.64
CA GLU A 18 2.97 -3.01 -1.72
C GLU A 18 2.67 -2.58 -3.16
N LEU A 19 3.68 -2.12 -3.90
CA LEU A 19 3.53 -1.69 -5.29
C LEU A 19 3.28 -2.87 -6.24
N GLU A 20 4.07 -3.94 -6.10
CA GLU A 20 4.00 -5.13 -6.96
C GLU A 20 2.66 -5.84 -6.84
N PHE A 21 2.13 -5.96 -5.62
CA PHE A 21 0.83 -6.59 -5.38
C PHE A 21 -0.30 -5.87 -6.13
N HIS A 22 -0.45 -4.56 -5.91
CA HIS A 22 -1.49 -3.76 -6.55
C HIS A 22 -1.30 -3.67 -8.07
N SER A 23 -0.05 -3.56 -8.54
CA SER A 23 0.27 -3.54 -9.97
C SER A 23 -0.10 -4.86 -10.65
N LEU A 24 0.15 -5.99 -9.98
CA LEU A 24 -0.24 -7.30 -10.49
C LEU A 24 -1.76 -7.45 -10.60
N LEU A 25 -2.51 -7.02 -9.57
CA LEU A 25 -3.98 -7.02 -9.62
C LEU A 25 -4.52 -6.19 -10.79
N GLY A 26 -3.95 -5.00 -11.01
CA GLY A 26 -4.29 -4.17 -12.17
C GLY A 26 -4.00 -4.88 -13.49
N LYS A 27 -2.84 -5.55 -13.61
CA LYS A 27 -2.45 -6.30 -14.81
C LYS A 27 -3.37 -7.49 -15.10
N ILE A 28 -3.68 -8.31 -14.10
CA ILE A 28 -4.47 -9.54 -14.27
C ILE A 28 -5.97 -9.24 -14.49
N SER A 29 -6.43 -8.02 -14.15
CA SER A 29 -7.81 -7.60 -14.43
C SER A 29 -8.15 -7.56 -15.93
N GLY A 30 -7.15 -7.54 -16.81
CA GLY A 30 -7.33 -7.34 -18.26
C GLY A 30 -7.78 -5.92 -18.65
N ASN A 31 -8.10 -5.07 -17.67
CA ASN A 31 -8.51 -3.69 -17.88
C ASN A 31 -7.28 -2.77 -17.86
N LYS A 32 -6.78 -2.42 -19.05
CA LYS A 32 -5.58 -1.59 -19.22
C LYS A 32 -5.72 -0.21 -18.58
N ILE A 33 -6.91 0.40 -18.61
CA ILE A 33 -7.16 1.71 -18.02
C ILE A 33 -7.04 1.62 -16.49
N LEU A 34 -7.66 0.62 -15.88
CA LEU A 34 -7.57 0.38 -14.44
C LEU A 34 -6.13 0.13 -14.01
N GLY A 35 -5.40 -0.72 -14.74
CA GLY A 35 -3.98 -0.98 -14.46
C GLY A 35 -3.12 0.29 -14.50
N GLN A 36 -3.36 1.17 -15.49
CA GLN A 36 -2.66 2.46 -15.58
C GLN A 36 -3.02 3.41 -14.42
N MET A 37 -4.31 3.48 -14.05
CA MET A 37 -4.77 4.31 -12.93
C MET A 37 -4.14 3.86 -11.60
N VAL A 38 -4.15 2.56 -11.32
CA VAL A 38 -3.51 2.00 -10.11
C VAL A 38 -2.03 2.35 -10.08
N ASN A 39 -1.30 2.13 -11.18
CA ASN A 39 0.12 2.44 -11.22
C ASN A 39 0.40 3.93 -11.03
N LEU A 40 -0.40 4.81 -11.65
CA LEU A 40 -0.28 6.26 -11.48
C LEU A 40 -0.47 6.67 -10.02
N ILE A 41 -1.57 6.25 -9.40
CA ILE A 41 -1.90 6.58 -8.00
C ILE A 41 -0.81 6.10 -7.05
N MET A 42 -0.29 4.89 -7.27
CA MET A 42 0.70 4.27 -6.37
C MET A 42 2.08 4.91 -6.50
N THR A 43 2.49 5.29 -7.71
CA THR A 43 3.86 5.77 -7.99
C THR A 43 4.00 7.29 -7.98
N GLN A 44 2.91 8.03 -8.18
CA GLN A 44 2.93 9.49 -8.13
C GLN A 44 3.49 9.95 -6.78
N SER A 45 4.51 10.81 -6.83
CA SER A 45 5.21 11.31 -5.64
C SER A 45 5.67 10.21 -4.66
N GLN A 46 5.93 9.00 -5.19
CA GLN A 46 6.29 7.83 -4.39
C GLN A 46 5.27 7.49 -3.27
N ALA A 47 3.98 7.70 -3.52
CA ALA A 47 2.92 7.49 -2.52
C ALA A 47 3.01 6.12 -1.81
N TYR A 48 3.34 5.05 -2.54
CA TYR A 48 3.55 3.71 -1.96
C TYR A 48 4.63 3.63 -0.89
N LEU A 49 5.72 4.40 -1.01
CA LEU A 49 6.77 4.44 0.00
C LEU A 49 6.27 5.11 1.28
N GLU A 50 5.49 6.18 1.13
CA GLU A 50 4.97 7.01 2.22
C GLU A 50 3.95 6.24 3.06
N PHE A 51 2.90 5.70 2.43
CA PHE A 51 1.89 4.96 3.19
C PHE A 51 2.45 3.63 3.72
N SER A 52 3.40 2.98 3.04
CA SER A 52 4.08 1.78 3.56
C SER A 52 4.89 2.10 4.82
N TYR A 53 5.58 3.25 4.84
CA TYR A 53 6.28 3.73 6.03
C TYR A 53 5.33 4.00 7.19
N ILE A 54 4.21 4.68 6.94
CA ILE A 54 3.20 4.97 7.96
C ILE A 54 2.60 3.67 8.51
N ARG A 55 2.17 2.78 7.62
CA ARG A 55 1.56 1.48 7.94
C ARG A 55 2.49 0.63 8.82
N LYS A 56 3.81 0.67 8.62
CA LYS A 56 4.80 0.03 9.52
C LYS A 56 4.75 0.52 10.96
N LYS A 57 4.35 1.77 11.22
CA LYS A 57 4.23 2.32 12.58
C LYS A 57 2.97 1.85 13.32
N TYR A 58 1.95 1.38 12.59
CA TYR A 58 0.62 1.12 13.14
C TYR A 58 0.10 -0.31 12.92
N SER A 59 0.56 -1.04 11.90
CA SER A 59 0.02 -2.36 11.56
C SER A 59 1.03 -3.31 10.86
N THR A 60 0.66 -4.59 10.82
CA THR A 60 1.38 -5.66 10.09
C THR A 60 0.88 -5.76 8.66
N ALA A 61 1.37 -4.87 7.80
CA ALA A 61 1.02 -4.76 6.38
C ALA A 61 0.91 -6.09 5.60
N VAL A 62 1.72 -7.09 5.94
CA VAL A 62 1.78 -8.40 5.27
C VAL A 62 0.47 -9.18 5.42
N THR A 63 -0.23 -9.05 6.55
CA THR A 63 -1.44 -9.82 6.85
C THR A 63 -2.63 -9.48 5.94
N ASP A 64 -2.79 -8.22 5.51
CA ASP A 64 -3.91 -7.85 4.66
C ASP A 64 -3.82 -8.47 3.25
N HIS A 65 -2.62 -8.53 2.67
CA HIS A 65 -2.45 -9.10 1.32
C HIS A 65 -2.67 -10.60 1.32
N GLU A 66 -2.26 -11.30 2.38
CA GLU A 66 -2.55 -12.73 2.58
C GLU A 66 -4.06 -12.99 2.67
N ASP A 67 -4.79 -12.15 3.42
CA ASP A 67 -6.26 -12.24 3.52
C ASP A 67 -6.94 -12.03 2.16
N ILE A 68 -6.47 -11.07 1.36
CA ILE A 68 -6.98 -10.82 0.01
C ILE A 68 -6.71 -12.02 -0.90
N LEU A 69 -5.47 -12.53 -0.91
CA LEU A 69 -5.07 -13.69 -1.72
C LEU A 69 -5.87 -14.95 -1.37
N LYS A 70 -6.18 -15.15 -0.09
CA LYS A 70 -7.02 -16.27 0.35
C LYS A 70 -8.37 -16.29 -0.37
N PHE A 71 -9.04 -15.13 -0.49
CA PHE A 71 -10.32 -15.05 -1.19
C PHE A 71 -10.18 -15.24 -2.71
N PHE A 72 -9.06 -14.79 -3.31
CA PHE A 72 -8.75 -15.12 -4.71
C PHE A 72 -8.62 -16.63 -4.93
N PHE A 73 -7.89 -17.35 -4.06
CA PHE A 73 -7.74 -18.80 -4.18
C PHE A 73 -9.04 -19.57 -3.93
N GLN A 74 -9.97 -19.00 -3.18
CA GLN A 74 -11.30 -19.55 -2.96
C GLN A 74 -12.28 -19.28 -4.11
N GLY A 75 -11.89 -18.47 -5.10
CA GLY A 75 -12.77 -18.09 -6.21
C GLY A 75 -13.91 -17.16 -5.78
N ASP A 76 -13.73 -16.39 -4.70
CA ASP A 76 -14.72 -15.45 -4.17
C ASP A 76 -14.30 -14.00 -4.46
N PRO A 77 -14.61 -13.47 -5.66
CA PRO A 77 -14.21 -12.12 -6.06
C PRO A 77 -14.88 -11.03 -5.20
N ASP A 78 -16.08 -11.26 -4.69
CA ASP A 78 -16.80 -10.31 -3.84
C ASP A 78 -16.13 -10.19 -2.48
N ALA A 79 -15.73 -11.31 -1.87
CA ALA A 79 -14.97 -11.31 -0.63
C ALA A 79 -13.57 -10.71 -0.81
N ALA A 80 -12.89 -11.00 -1.92
CA ALA A 80 -11.61 -10.37 -2.26
C ALA A 80 -11.75 -8.84 -2.38
N GLY A 81 -12.80 -8.37 -3.07
CA GLY A 81 -13.12 -6.95 -3.18
C GLY A 81 -13.41 -6.29 -1.84
N LYS A 82 -14.25 -6.90 -0.99
CA LYS A 82 -14.52 -6.42 0.37
C LYS A 82 -13.25 -6.36 1.23
N SER A 83 -12.37 -7.36 1.10
CA SER A 83 -11.09 -7.40 1.80
C SER A 83 -10.17 -6.25 1.34
N MET A 84 -10.14 -5.95 0.04
CA MET A 84 -9.39 -4.82 -0.51
C MET A 84 -9.92 -3.46 0.00
N VAL A 85 -11.24 -3.26 0.04
CA VAL A 85 -11.83 -2.03 0.61
C VAL A 85 -11.41 -1.86 2.08
N LYS A 86 -11.51 -2.93 2.87
CA LYS A 86 -11.10 -2.92 4.28
C LYS A 86 -9.61 -2.62 4.46
N HIS A 87 -8.76 -3.15 3.59
CA HIS A 87 -7.33 -2.86 3.55
C HIS A 87 -7.07 -1.36 3.31
N ILE A 88 -7.74 -0.76 2.32
CA ILE A 88 -7.63 0.68 2.01
C ILE A 88 -8.14 1.53 3.18
N ASP A 89 -9.28 1.17 3.80
CA ASP A 89 -9.82 1.88 4.96
C ASP A 89 -8.85 1.90 6.15
N ARG A 90 -8.13 0.78 6.37
CA ARG A 90 -7.07 0.69 7.38
C ARG A 90 -5.90 1.62 7.06
N ILE A 91 -5.45 1.66 5.80
CA ILE A 91 -4.41 2.60 5.35
C ILE A 91 -4.85 4.04 5.63
N ILE A 92 -6.08 4.41 5.26
CA ILE A 92 -6.62 5.76 5.49
C ILE A 92 -6.64 6.08 6.99
N SER A 93 -7.07 5.13 7.83
CA SER A 93 -7.03 5.27 9.30
C SER A 93 -5.60 5.50 9.81
N ASP A 94 -4.63 4.73 9.34
CA ASP A 94 -3.23 4.84 9.79
C ASP A 94 -2.61 6.17 9.36
N VAL A 95 -2.88 6.62 8.14
CA VAL A 95 -2.49 7.95 7.63
C VAL A 95 -3.11 9.06 8.49
N LYS A 96 -4.42 8.99 8.77
CA LYS A 96 -5.09 9.97 9.64
C LYS A 96 -4.48 10.00 11.04
N LYS A 97 -4.24 8.83 11.64
CA LYS A 97 -3.60 8.71 12.97
C LYS A 97 -2.21 9.33 12.97
N TYR A 98 -1.40 9.03 11.95
CA TYR A 98 -0.07 9.58 11.79
C TYR A 98 -0.06 11.11 11.83
N PHE A 99 -0.87 11.74 10.97
CA PHE A 99 -0.90 13.21 10.89
C PHE A 99 -1.65 13.88 12.05
N SER A 100 -2.59 13.19 12.71
CA SER A 100 -3.26 13.73 13.91
C SER A 100 -2.36 13.80 15.14
N LYS A 101 -1.34 12.91 15.23
CA LYS A 101 -0.39 12.86 16.34
C LYS A 101 0.87 13.70 16.09
N ASP A 102 1.21 13.96 14.83
CA ASP A 102 2.44 14.65 14.41
C ASP A 102 2.16 16.04 13.78
N HIS A 103 1.21 16.82 14.32
CA HIS A 103 0.84 18.16 13.81
C HIS A 103 2.01 19.20 13.71
N ASP A 104 3.23 18.86 14.16
CA ASP A 104 4.38 19.77 14.22
C ASP A 104 5.59 19.40 13.33
N ARG A 105 5.48 18.47 12.37
CA ARG A 105 6.58 18.31 11.38
C ARG A 105 6.09 18.41 9.94
N PRO A 106 6.48 19.48 9.21
CA PRO A 106 6.18 19.57 7.79
C PRO A 106 6.92 18.45 7.05
N PHE A 107 6.25 17.95 6.01
CA PHE A 107 6.82 17.11 4.97
C PHE A 107 8.08 17.82 4.44
N LYS A 108 9.27 17.30 4.75
CA LYS A 108 10.50 17.82 4.14
C LYS A 108 10.51 17.34 2.68
N GLN A 109 10.24 18.28 1.77
CA GLN A 109 10.57 18.18 0.34
C GLN A 109 12.09 18.08 0.16
#